data_AF-U6DY73-F1
#
_entry.id   AF-U6DY73-F1
#
_cell.length_a   1.000
_cell.length_b   1.000
_cell.length_c   1.000
_cell.angle_alpha   90.00
_cell.angle_beta   90.00
_cell.angle_gamma   90.00
#
_symmetry.space_group_name_H-M   'P 1'
#
loop_
_entity.id
_entity.type
_entity.pdbx_description
1 polymer ?
#
loop_
_entity_poly.entity_id
_entity_poly.type
_entity_poly.pdbx_seq_one_letter_code
_entity_poly.pdbx_strand_id
1 'polypeptide(L)'
;GSPLLDVLQLAEEQPPQAGRELRVWPRGAQEAWTVKPARVEPLLRLWVQRGQLCEPLPSLAESRAFAQLSLSHLSPEHKRLEQPAPYPVALSDKLRTLVASLLAGGSS
;
A
#
# COMPACT_ATOMS: atom_id res chain seq x y z
N GLY A 1 -13.88 -7.96 4.45
CA GLY A 1 -13.74 -6.50 4.36
C GLY A 1 -12.96 -6.18 3.10
N SER A 2 -13.14 -4.99 2.53
CA SER A 2 -12.41 -4.55 1.35
C SER A 2 -11.17 -3.72 1.72
N PRO A 3 -10.15 -3.67 0.86
CA PRO A 3 -9.00 -2.79 1.05
C PRO A 3 -9.43 -1.32 1.14
N LEU A 4 -8.89 -0.58 2.11
CA LEU A 4 -9.25 0.82 2.36
C LEU A 4 -8.34 1.79 1.58
N LEU A 5 -7.03 1.53 1.62
CA LEU A 5 -5.98 2.30 0.97
C LEU A 5 -4.67 1.51 1.00
N ASP A 6 -3.71 1.89 0.17
CA ASP A 6 -2.33 1.44 0.27
C ASP A 6 -1.47 2.49 0.97
N VAL A 7 -0.59 2.04 1.87
CA VAL A 7 0.34 2.92 2.60
C VAL A 7 1.77 2.62 2.16
N LEU A 8 2.47 3.68 1.74
CA LEU A 8 3.90 3.65 1.50
C LEU A 8 4.64 4.11 2.75
N GLN A 9 5.67 3.36 3.11
CA GLN A 9 6.56 3.60 4.25
C GLN A 9 8.01 3.53 3.79
N LEU A 10 8.90 4.13 4.58
CA LEU A 10 10.34 3.88 4.46
C LEU A 10 10.65 2.44 4.91
N ALA A 11 11.71 1.86 4.34
CA ALA A 11 12.07 0.47 4.63
C ALA A 11 12.47 0.23 6.09
N GLU A 12 12.94 1.27 6.77
CA GLU A 12 13.37 1.25 8.17
C GLU A 12 12.20 1.48 9.15
N GLU A 13 11.00 1.77 8.65
CA GLU A 13 9.82 1.93 9.50
C GLU A 13 9.27 0.58 9.97
N GLN A 14 8.72 0.59 11.19
CA GLN A 14 7.94 -0.55 11.64
C GLN A 14 6.63 -0.64 10.82
N PRO A 15 6.24 -1.85 10.37
CA PRO A 15 4.97 -2.04 9.70
C PRO A 15 3.78 -1.63 10.58
N PRO A 16 2.70 -1.07 10.02
CA PRO A 16 1.50 -0.76 10.76
C PRO A 16 0.86 -2.03 11.32
N GLN A 17 0.11 -1.87 12.40
CA GLN A 17 -0.50 -2.99 13.10
C GLN A 17 -2.02 -2.92 12.98
N ALA A 18 -2.64 -4.07 12.75
CA ALA A 18 -4.08 -4.21 12.78
C ALA A 18 -4.65 -3.74 14.14
N GLY A 19 -5.79 -3.05 14.10
CA GLY A 19 -6.48 -2.55 15.29
C GLY A 19 -5.81 -1.36 15.96
N ARG A 20 -4.70 -0.82 15.44
CA ARG A 20 -4.07 0.41 15.92
C ARG A 20 -4.39 1.57 14.97
N GLU A 21 -4.53 2.76 15.54
CA GLU A 21 -4.66 3.98 14.72
C GLU A 21 -3.35 4.24 13.97
N LEU A 22 -3.49 4.65 12.73
CA LEU A 22 -2.42 4.99 11.82
C LEU A 22 -2.73 6.33 11.21
N ARG A 23 -1.77 7.25 11.32
CA ARG A 23 -1.82 8.55 10.66
C ARG A 23 -1.14 8.44 9.30
N VAL A 24 -1.83 8.87 8.24
CA VAL A 24 -1.37 8.74 6.85
C VAL A 24 -1.64 10.01 6.06
N TRP A 25 -0.84 10.24 5.02
CA TRP A 25 -0.93 11.41 4.14
C TRP A 25 -1.30 10.97 2.72
N PRO A 26 -2.60 10.99 2.36
CA PRO A 26 -3.01 10.69 1.00
C PRO A 26 -2.32 11.61 0.00
N ARG A 27 -2.07 11.08 -1.19
CA ARG A 27 -1.45 11.87 -2.27
C ARG A 27 -2.27 13.13 -2.55
N GLY A 28 -1.60 14.29 -2.48
CA GLY A 28 -2.21 15.60 -2.73
C GLY A 28 -2.98 16.20 -1.55
N ALA A 29 -3.10 15.49 -0.42
CA ALA A 29 -3.75 16.01 0.77
C ALA A 29 -2.83 17.02 1.50
N GLN A 30 -3.43 18.12 1.97
CA GLN A 30 -2.78 19.07 2.88
C GLN A 30 -2.83 18.61 4.34
N GLU A 31 -3.77 17.72 4.66
CA GLU A 31 -4.01 17.20 6.01
C GLU A 31 -3.85 15.68 6.04
N ALA A 32 -3.46 15.17 7.20
CA ALA A 32 -3.35 13.74 7.45
C ALA A 32 -4.73 13.14 7.76
N TRP A 33 -4.93 11.88 7.37
CA TRP A 33 -6.06 11.07 7.80
C TRP A 33 -5.64 10.17 8.96
N THR A 34 -6.57 9.90 9.87
CA THR A 34 -6.43 8.86 10.90
C THR A 34 -7.29 7.67 10.50
N VAL A 35 -6.66 6.51 10.32
CA VAL A 35 -7.33 5.25 9.94
C VAL A 35 -7.02 4.17 10.97
N LYS A 36 -7.98 3.27 11.21
CA LYS A 36 -7.79 2.11 12.09
C LYS A 36 -8.06 0.82 11.31
N PRO A 37 -7.04 0.23 10.65
CA PRO A 37 -7.24 -0.92 9.79
C PRO A 37 -7.56 -2.18 10.61
N ALA A 38 -8.55 -2.95 10.16
CA ALA A 38 -8.86 -4.26 10.75
C ALA A 38 -7.78 -5.31 10.40
N ARG A 39 -7.10 -5.15 9.26
CA ARG A 39 -5.99 -5.99 8.79
C ARG A 39 -4.96 -5.13 8.09
N VAL A 40 -3.69 -5.50 8.20
CA VAL A 40 -2.57 -4.94 7.45
C VAL A 40 -1.90 -6.06 6.67
N GLU A 41 -1.57 -5.81 5.40
CA GLU A 41 -0.94 -6.79 4.50
C GLU A 41 0.31 -6.18 3.86
N PRO A 42 1.50 -6.79 4.02
CA PRO A 42 2.67 -6.37 3.26
C PRO A 42 2.50 -6.78 1.79
N LEU A 43 2.64 -5.81 0.88
CA LEU A 43 2.38 -6.01 -0.54
C LEU A 43 3.58 -6.57 -1.31
N LEU A 44 4.80 -6.25 -0.87
CA LEU A 44 6.04 -6.71 -1.50
C LEU A 44 6.59 -7.94 -0.77
N ARG A 45 6.97 -8.96 -1.55
CA ARG A 45 7.65 -10.16 -1.07
C ARG A 45 9.03 -10.27 -1.71
N LEU A 46 10.01 -10.74 -0.94
CA LEU A 46 11.35 -11.03 -1.43
C LEU A 46 11.35 -12.32 -2.26
N TRP A 47 11.55 -12.20 -3.57
CA TRP A 47 11.64 -13.34 -4.49
C TRP A 47 13.08 -13.74 -4.82
N VAL A 48 13.97 -12.75 -4.95
CA VAL A 48 15.37 -12.95 -5.34
C VAL A 48 16.27 -12.25 -4.35
N GLN A 49 17.27 -12.96 -3.84
CA GLN A 49 18.31 -12.40 -3.00
C GLN A 49 19.67 -12.94 -3.43
N ARG A 50 20.64 -12.04 -3.65
CA ARG A 50 22.01 -12.40 -4.07
C ARG A 50 22.04 -13.33 -5.31
N GLY A 51 21.16 -13.06 -6.28
CA GLY A 51 21.09 -13.80 -7.54
C GLY A 51 20.39 -15.17 -7.45
N GLN A 52 19.82 -15.53 -6.30
CA GLN A 52 19.12 -16.79 -6.10
C GLN A 52 17.65 -16.56 -5.75
N LEU A 53 16.77 -17.47 -6.19
CA LEU A 53 15.38 -17.51 -5.78
C LEU A 53 15.29 -17.88 -4.28
N CYS A 54 14.49 -17.14 -3.53
CA CYS A 54 14.24 -17.39 -2.11
C CYS A 54 13.07 -18.38 -1.88
N GLU A 55 12.14 -18.46 -2.84
CA GLU A 55 10.92 -19.28 -2.78
C GLU A 55 10.58 -19.82 -4.19
N PRO A 56 9.85 -20.95 -4.30
CA PRO A 56 9.36 -21.44 -5.59
C PRO A 56 8.31 -20.48 -6.17
N LEU A 57 8.36 -20.26 -7.49
CA LEU A 57 7.37 -19.43 -8.19
C LEU A 57 5.97 -20.06 -8.12
N PRO A 58 4.90 -19.25 -8.00
CA PRO A 58 3.55 -19.77 -7.99
C PRO A 58 3.21 -20.35 -9.36
N SER A 59 2.39 -21.39 -9.37
CA SER A 59 1.76 -21.91 -10.57
C SER A 59 0.72 -20.92 -11.13
N LEU A 60 0.38 -21.07 -12.40
CA LEU A 60 -0.69 -20.28 -13.02
C LEU A 60 -2.04 -20.47 -12.33
N ALA A 61 -2.32 -21.67 -11.80
CA ALA A 61 -3.56 -21.94 -11.07
C ALA A 61 -3.61 -21.16 -9.76
N GLU A 62 -2.51 -21.11 -9.01
CA GLU A 62 -2.39 -20.34 -7.78
C GLU A 62 -2.49 -18.84 -8.05
N SER A 63 -1.79 -18.34 -9.08
CA SER A 63 -1.89 -16.92 -9.48
C SER A 63 -3.30 -16.53 -9.91
N ARG A 64 -4.00 -17.39 -10.66
CA ARG A 64 -5.40 -17.17 -11.07
C ARG A 64 -6.32 -17.12 -9.86
N ALA A 65 -6.19 -18.09 -8.94
CA ALA A 65 -7.00 -18.14 -7.73
C ALA A 65 -6.77 -16.90 -6.85
N PHE A 66 -5.52 -16.47 -6.70
CA PHE A 66 -5.17 -15.25 -5.99
C PHE A 66 -5.84 -14.02 -6.63
N ALA A 67 -5.73 -13.85 -7.95
CA ALA A 67 -6.35 -12.73 -8.65
C ALA A 67 -7.88 -12.70 -8.49
N GLN A 68 -8.54 -13.86 -8.60
CA GLN A 68 -9.99 -13.97 -8.39
C GLN A 68 -10.38 -13.58 -6.96
N LEU A 69 -9.62 -14.03 -5.96
CA LEU A 69 -9.84 -13.69 -4.56
C LEU A 69 -9.66 -12.18 -4.32
N SER A 70 -8.57 -11.59 -4.81
CA SER A 70 -8.30 -10.15 -4.66
C SER A 70 -9.42 -9.30 -5.27
N LEU A 71 -9.89 -9.65 -6.47
CA LEU A 71 -11.01 -8.96 -7.12
C LEU A 71 -12.34 -9.17 -6.36
N SER A 72 -12.55 -10.33 -5.74
CA SER A 72 -13.75 -10.58 -4.95
C SER A 72 -13.83 -9.67 -3.72
N HIS A 73 -12.69 -9.35 -3.11
CA HIS A 73 -12.59 -8.49 -1.92
C HIS A 73 -12.58 -6.99 -2.23
N LEU A 74 -12.32 -6.57 -3.47
CA LEU A 74 -12.30 -5.15 -3.82
C LEU A 74 -13.70 -4.52 -3.72
N SER A 75 -13.80 -3.30 -3.17
CA SER A 75 -15.08 -2.57 -3.07
C SER A 75 -15.73 -2.37 -4.45
N PRO A 76 -17.07 -2.42 -4.57
CA PRO A 76 -17.76 -2.20 -5.84
C PRO A 76 -17.40 -0.89 -6.55
N GLU A 77 -17.19 0.20 -5.80
CA GLU A 77 -16.81 1.51 -6.33
C GLU A 77 -15.46 1.52 -7.08
N HIS A 78 -14.51 0.68 -6.64
CA HIS A 78 -13.21 0.50 -7.27
C HIS A 78 -13.25 -0.54 -8.40
N LYS A 79 -14.33 -1.34 -8.51
CA LYS A 79 -14.53 -2.36 -9.55
C LYS A 79 -15.29 -1.86 -10.77
N ARG A 80 -15.86 -0.66 -10.72
CA ARG A 80 -16.65 -0.13 -11.85
C ARG A 80 -15.78 -0.02 -13.10
N LEU A 81 -16.31 -0.46 -14.23
CA LEU A 81 -15.64 -0.30 -15.52
C LEU A 81 -15.66 1.17 -15.98
N GLU A 82 -16.73 1.87 -15.67
CA GLU A 82 -16.90 3.29 -15.99
C GLU A 82 -16.73 4.16 -14.75
N GLN A 83 -15.83 5.14 -14.89
CA GLN A 83 -15.54 6.16 -13.89
C GLN A 83 -15.30 5.60 -12.47
N PRO A 84 -14.45 4.59 -12.22
CA PRO A 84 -14.27 4.05 -10.87
C PRO A 84 -13.83 5.11 -9.86
N ALA A 85 -14.15 4.90 -8.58
CA ALA A 85 -13.63 5.75 -7.52
C ALA A 85 -12.09 5.66 -7.48
N PRO A 86 -11.35 6.75 -7.21
CA PRO A 86 -9.91 6.69 -7.03
C PRO A 86 -9.55 5.86 -5.79
N TYR A 87 -8.66 4.87 -5.96
CA TYR A 87 -8.14 4.11 -4.83
C TYR A 87 -7.06 4.91 -4.09
N PRO A 88 -7.17 5.14 -2.76
CA PRO A 88 -6.22 6.00 -2.07
C PRO A 88 -4.85 5.34 -1.91
N VAL A 89 -3.80 6.10 -2.20
CA VAL A 89 -2.41 5.78 -1.82
C VAL A 89 -1.91 6.89 -0.91
N ALA A 90 -1.37 6.52 0.24
CA ALA A 90 -0.95 7.45 1.27
C ALA A 90 0.49 7.19 1.73
N LEU A 91 1.15 8.24 2.24
CA LEU A 91 2.49 8.16 2.81
C LEU A 91 2.41 8.07 4.34
N SER A 92 3.38 7.40 4.96
CA SER A 92 3.64 7.56 6.39
C SER A 92 4.12 8.97 6.73
N ASP A 93 4.06 9.33 8.02
CA ASP A 93 4.59 10.61 8.51
C ASP A 93 6.07 10.81 8.15
N LYS A 94 6.92 9.76 8.29
CA LYS A 94 8.35 9.89 7.97
C LYS A 94 8.59 10.01 6.48
N LEU A 95 7.91 9.22 5.65
CA LEU A 95 8.02 9.31 4.20
C LEU A 95 7.52 10.67 3.69
N ARG A 96 6.41 11.17 4.24
CA ARG A 96 5.91 12.52 3.93
C ARG A 96 6.94 13.60 4.27
N THR A 97 7.56 13.51 5.44
CA THR A 97 8.61 14.44 5.89
C THR A 97 9.82 14.41 4.95
N LEU A 98 10.27 13.22 4.55
CA LEU A 98 11.37 13.06 3.60
C LEU A 98 11.03 13.69 2.24
N VAL A 99 9.83 13.45 1.71
CA VAL A 99 9.41 14.06 0.44
C VAL A 99 9.41 15.59 0.55
N ALA A 100 8.91 16.15 1.67
CA ALA A 100 8.90 17.58 1.88
C ALA A 100 10.31 18.19 1.96
N SER A 101 11.25 17.52 2.63
CA SER A 101 12.63 18.01 2.74
C SER A 101 13.36 17.99 1.40
N LEU A 102 13.17 16.94 0.60
CA LEU A 102 13.74 16.84 -0.75
C LEU A 102 13.21 17.91 -1.70
N LEU A 103 11.91 18.23 -1.61
CA LEU A 103 11.31 19.31 -2.41
C LEU A 103 11.80 20.69 -1.99
N ALA A 104 12.04 20.92 -0.69
CA ALA A 104 12.58 22.19 -0.19
C ALA A 104 14.06 22.38 -0.56
N GLY A 105 14.84 21.30 -0.64
CA GLY A 105 16.28 21.33 -0.98
C GLY A 105 16.59 21.43 -2.48
N GLY A 106 15.60 21.29 -3.37
CA GLY A 106 15.77 21.37 -4.83
C GLY A 106 15.91 22.79 -5.41
N SER A 107 15.98 23.82 -4.57
CA SER A 107 16.11 25.23 -4.96
C SER A 107 17.55 25.76 -4.86
N SER A 108 18.56 24.90 -4.98
CA SER A 108 19.99 25.28 -4.97
C SER A 108 20.53 25.46 -6.39
#